data_AF-A0A8J6YFQ2-F1
#
_entry.id   AF-A0A8J6YFQ2-F1
#
_cell.length_a   1.000
_cell.length_b   1.000
_cell.length_c   1.000
_cell.angle_alpha   90.00
_cell.angle_beta   90.00
_cell.angle_gamma   90.00
#
_symmetry.space_group_name_H-M   'P 1'
#
loop_
_entity.id
_entity.type
_entity.pdbx_description
1 polymer ?
#
loop_
_entity_poly.entity_id
_entity_poly.type
_entity_poly.pdbx_seq_one_letter_code
_entity_poly.pdbx_strand_id
1 'polypeptide(L)'
;MSFDCERCGACCRNIRLSVFYDEELDRGDGVCKHLTANNLCNIYKERPLFCNIDAYYEDYLTDKISREDFYKLNHKACERLKNLTEQGNRDIFRRVKLRAE
;
A
#
# COMPACT_ATOMS: atom_id res chain seq x y z
N MET A 1 15.19 14.16 -1.93
CA MET A 1 14.99 12.75 -2.36
C MET A 1 13.56 12.37 -2.04
N SER A 2 12.83 11.81 -3.01
CA SER A 2 11.44 11.34 -2.84
C SER A 2 11.43 9.85 -2.47
N PHE A 3 10.41 9.39 -1.75
CA PHE A 3 10.22 7.97 -1.46
C PHE A 3 10.13 7.14 -2.75
N ASP A 4 10.92 6.07 -2.84
CA ASP A 4 11.00 5.24 -4.04
C ASP A 4 9.88 4.18 -4.06
N CYS A 5 8.78 4.52 -4.73
CA CYS A 5 7.63 3.63 -4.87
C CYS A 5 7.63 2.96 -6.26
N GLU A 6 7.66 1.62 -6.25
CA GLU A 6 7.54 0.77 -7.44
C GLU A 6 6.12 0.76 -8.06
N ARG A 7 5.15 1.44 -7.45
CA ARG A 7 3.75 1.51 -7.92
C ARG A 7 3.10 0.13 -8.13
N CYS A 8 3.44 -0.84 -7.28
CA CYS A 8 2.91 -2.22 -7.34
C CYS A 8 1.46 -2.37 -6.85
N GLY A 9 0.87 -1.33 -6.25
CA GLY A 9 -0.52 -1.34 -5.76
C GLY A 9 -0.75 -2.09 -4.44
N ALA A 10 0.30 -2.66 -3.81
CA ALA A 10 0.16 -3.45 -2.58
C ALA A 10 -0.50 -2.68 -1.42
N CYS A 11 -0.17 -1.39 -1.23
CA CYS A 11 -0.82 -0.54 -0.22
C CYS A 11 -2.31 -0.32 -0.52
N CYS A 12 -2.67 -0.11 -1.79
CA CYS A 12 -4.05 0.05 -2.22
C CYS A 12 -4.87 -1.24 -2.03
N ARG A 13 -4.25 -2.42 -2.10
CA ARG A 13 -4.92 -3.72 -1.87
C ARG A 13 -5.18 -4.04 -0.39
N ASN A 14 -4.59 -3.25 0.53
CA ASN A 14 -4.56 -3.57 1.95
C ASN A 14 -4.84 -2.32 2.81
N ILE A 15 -5.71 -1.42 2.33
CA ILE A 15 -5.97 -0.14 3.03
C ILE A 15 -6.52 -0.32 4.44
N ARG A 16 -7.19 -1.45 4.72
CA ARG A 16 -7.68 -1.80 6.07
C ARG A 16 -6.57 -2.06 7.10
N LEU A 17 -5.34 -2.27 6.63
CA LEU A 17 -4.18 -2.43 7.52
C LEU A 17 -3.54 -1.09 7.89
N SER A 18 -3.97 0.01 7.26
CA SER A 18 -3.53 1.35 7.61
C SER A 18 -4.17 1.78 8.93
N VAL A 19 -3.38 2.41 9.81
CA VAL A 19 -3.93 3.12 10.98
C VAL A 19 -4.75 4.36 10.57
N PHE A 20 -4.52 4.86 9.34
CA PHE A 20 -5.28 5.92 8.69
C PHE A 20 -6.31 5.33 7.73
N TYR A 21 -6.98 4.25 8.12
CA TYR A 21 -8.04 3.68 7.32
C TYR A 21 -9.15 4.71 7.11
N ASP A 22 -9.64 4.79 5.87
CA ASP A 22 -10.68 5.69 5.44
C ASP A 22 -11.71 4.90 4.61
N GLU A 23 -12.95 4.85 5.11
CA GLU A 23 -14.05 4.16 4.45
C GLU A 23 -14.36 4.76 3.08
N GLU A 24 -14.08 6.05 2.87
CA GLU A 24 -14.29 6.69 1.57
C GLU A 24 -13.34 6.15 0.50
N LEU A 25 -12.19 5.60 0.88
CA LEU A 25 -11.28 4.95 -0.05
C LEU A 25 -11.64 3.49 -0.30
N ASP A 26 -12.39 2.83 0.59
CA ASP A 26 -12.71 1.42 0.48
C ASP A 26 -13.81 1.16 -0.58
N ARG A 27 -13.52 0.24 -1.51
CA ARG A 27 -14.51 -0.28 -2.46
C ARG A 27 -15.57 -1.18 -1.77
N GLY A 28 -15.33 -1.54 -0.51
CA GLY A 28 -16.18 -2.39 0.33
C GLY A 28 -15.52 -3.73 0.71
N ASP A 29 -14.39 -4.07 0.10
CA ASP A 29 -13.66 -5.33 0.29
C ASP A 29 -12.25 -5.15 0.86
N GLY A 30 -11.89 -3.93 1.28
CA GLY A 30 -10.58 -3.58 1.81
C GLY A 30 -9.56 -3.22 0.73
N VAL A 31 -9.99 -3.14 -0.52
CA VAL A 31 -9.21 -2.61 -1.64
C VAL A 31 -9.65 -1.19 -1.94
N CYS A 32 -8.68 -0.31 -2.16
CA CYS A 32 -8.90 1.08 -2.52
C CYS A 32 -9.65 1.19 -3.86
N LYS A 33 -10.73 1.97 -3.90
CA LYS A 33 -11.53 2.24 -5.11
C LYS A 33 -10.75 2.90 -6.24
N HIS A 34 -9.62 3.54 -5.92
CA HIS A 34 -8.72 4.20 -6.87
C HIS A 34 -7.68 3.25 -7.51
N LEU A 35 -7.63 1.98 -7.09
CA LEU A 35 -6.75 0.99 -7.70
C LEU A 35 -7.27 0.56 -9.07
N THR A 36 -6.47 0.79 -10.10
CA THR A 36 -6.76 0.38 -11.47
C THR A 36 -6.40 -1.09 -11.72
N ALA A 37 -6.93 -1.65 -12.82
CA ALA A 37 -6.61 -3.01 -13.26
C ALA A 37 -5.09 -3.24 -13.50
N ASN A 38 -4.33 -2.18 -13.80
CA ASN A 38 -2.90 -2.24 -14.05
C ASN A 38 -2.04 -2.04 -12.78
N ASN A 39 -2.61 -2.22 -11.58
CA ASN A 39 -1.97 -1.99 -10.27
C ASN A 39 -1.57 -0.54 -9.95
N LEU A 40 -2.00 0.43 -10.77
CA LEU A 40 -1.71 1.84 -10.54
C LEU A 40 -2.85 2.52 -9.78
N CYS A 41 -2.53 3.54 -8.99
CA CYS A 41 -3.52 4.43 -8.38
C CYS A 41 -3.91 5.53 -9.40
N ASN A 42 -5.21 5.69 -9.70
CA ASN A 42 -5.65 6.70 -10.68
C ASN A 42 -5.52 8.15 -10.18
N ILE A 43 -5.41 8.36 -8.87
CA ILE A 43 -5.14 9.66 -8.23
C ILE A 43 -3.70 9.76 -7.70
N TYR A 44 -2.72 9.04 -8.29
CA TYR A 44 -1.37 8.92 -7.71
C TYR A 44 -0.69 10.26 -7.36
N LYS A 45 -0.90 11.29 -8.18
CA LYS A 45 -0.36 12.65 -7.96
C LYS A 45 -1.10 13.44 -6.88
N GLU A 46 -2.37 13.12 -6.66
CA GLU A 46 -3.31 13.80 -5.76
C GLU A 46 -3.66 12.89 -4.59
N ARG A 47 -2.77 11.94 -4.26
CA ARG A 47 -3.00 10.99 -3.18
C ARG A 47 -3.29 11.74 -1.88
N PRO A 48 -4.25 11.28 -1.07
CA PRO A 48 -4.45 11.81 0.26
C PRO A 48 -3.15 11.81 1.06
N LEU A 49 -3.04 12.72 2.03
CA LEU A 49 -1.85 12.95 2.82
C LEU A 49 -1.24 11.67 3.40
N PHE A 50 -2.07 10.79 3.98
CA PHE A 50 -1.62 9.51 4.56
C PHE A 50 -1.18 8.47 3.51
N CYS A 51 -1.51 8.65 2.22
CA CYS A 51 -0.99 7.85 1.11
C CYS A 51 0.24 8.49 0.45
N ASN A 52 0.65 9.70 0.88
CA ASN A 52 1.77 10.45 0.36
C ASN A 52 2.88 10.58 1.42
N ILE A 53 3.84 9.65 1.37
CA ILE A 53 4.93 9.51 2.35
C ILE A 53 5.74 10.82 2.47
N ASP A 54 6.08 11.46 1.35
CA ASP A 54 6.90 12.67 1.38
C ASP A 54 6.13 13.82 2.04
N ALA A 55 4.88 14.06 1.64
CA ALA A 55 4.05 15.12 2.21
C ALA A 55 3.78 14.91 3.70
N TYR A 56 3.45 13.68 4.11
CA TYR A 56 3.26 13.36 5.52
C TYR A 56 4.54 13.60 6.35
N TYR A 57 5.71 13.31 5.78
CA TYR A 57 6.97 13.59 6.45
C TYR A 57 7.18 15.09 6.68
N GLU A 58 6.99 15.91 5.64
CA GLU A 58 7.16 17.37 5.75
C GLU A 58 6.25 17.95 6.82
N ASP A 59 4.97 17.54 6.81
CA ASP A 59 3.93 18.16 7.65
C ASP A 59 4.03 17.74 9.12
N TYR A 60 4.52 16.53 9.43
CA TYR A 60 4.38 15.96 10.79
C TYR A 60 5.65 15.40 11.44
N LEU A 61 6.73 15.16 10.69
CA LEU A 61 7.84 14.31 11.16
C LEU A 61 9.24 14.93 11.04
N THR A 62 9.38 16.12 10.45
CA THR A 62 10.69 16.78 10.23
C THR A 62 11.50 16.99 11.50
N ASP A 63 10.83 17.19 12.64
CA ASP A 63 11.43 17.37 13.97
C ASP A 63 11.51 16.09 14.82
N LYS A 64 10.94 14.97 14.33
CA LYS A 64 10.78 13.73 15.12
C LYS A 64 11.69 12.59 14.67
N ILE A 65 11.98 12.49 13.39
CA ILE A 65 12.78 11.41 12.81
C ILE A 65 13.49 11.89 11.54
N SER A 66 14.66 11.32 11.25
CA SER A 66 15.34 11.57 9.99
C SER A 66 14.48 11.07 8.81
N ARG A 67 14.55 11.76 7.68
CA ARG A 67 13.85 11.33 6.46
C ARG A 67 14.28 9.94 6.01
N GLU A 68 15.57 9.65 6.15
CA GLU A 68 16.14 8.36 5.80
C GLU A 68 15.54 7.23 6.65
N ASP A 69 15.45 7.41 7.96
CA ASP A 69 14.88 6.39 8.84
C ASP A 69 13.37 6.24 8.63
N PHE A 70 12.67 7.34 8.36
CA PHE A 70 11.26 7.28 7.95
C PHE A 70 11.07 6.50 6.65
N TYR A 71 11.91 6.72 5.64
CA TYR A 71 11.87 5.94 4.39
C TYR A 71 12.17 4.46 4.65
N LYS A 72 13.16 4.12 5.48
CA LYS A 72 13.46 2.73 5.87
C LYS A 72 12.25 2.05 6.51
N LEU A 73 11.53 2.74 7.40
CA LEU A 73 10.31 2.22 8.01
C LEU A 73 9.20 1.99 6.97
N ASN A 74 8.98 2.94 6.06
CA ASN A 74 7.99 2.81 5.00
C ASN A 74 8.33 1.70 3.99
N HIS A 75 9.60 1.50 3.64
CA HIS A 75 10.02 0.38 2.81
C HIS A 75 9.74 -0.97 3.48
N LYS A 76 10.05 -1.11 4.78
CA LYS A 76 9.72 -2.34 5.54
C LYS A 76 8.21 -2.63 5.54
N ALA A 77 7.38 -1.60 5.72
CA ALA A 77 5.93 -1.73 5.63
C ALA A 77 5.48 -2.13 4.21
N CYS A 78 6.04 -1.48 3.18
CA CYS A 78 5.77 -1.79 1.77
C CYS A 78 6.05 -3.26 1.44
N GLU A 79 7.22 -3.77 1.80
CA GLU A 79 7.61 -5.17 1.58
C GLU A 79 6.66 -6.16 2.27
N ARG A 80 6.23 -5.85 3.50
CA ARG A 80 5.25 -6.67 4.19
C ARG A 80 3.92 -6.74 3.42
N LEU A 81 3.44 -5.61 2.90
CA LEU A 81 2.18 -5.53 2.14
C LEU A 81 2.29 -6.27 0.80
N LYS A 82 3.44 -6.20 0.12
CA LYS A 82 3.71 -6.97 -1.11
C LYS A 82 3.59 -8.48 -0.83
N ASN A 83 4.25 -8.95 0.24
CA ASN A 83 4.24 -10.36 0.62
C ASN A 83 2.85 -10.91 0.99
N LEU A 84 1.99 -10.11 1.62
CA LEU A 84 0.60 -10.50 1.89
C LEU A 84 -0.20 -10.71 0.60
N THR A 85 0.03 -9.83 -0.39
CA THR A 85 -0.63 -9.92 -1.69
C THR A 85 -0.15 -11.13 -2.50
N GLU A 86 1.15 -11.43 -2.45
CA GLU A 86 1.71 -12.63 -3.10
C GLU A 86 1.30 -13.94 -2.43
N GLN A 87 1.23 -13.99 -1.09
CA GLN A 87 0.78 -15.16 -0.35
C GLN A 87 -0.69 -15.46 -0.63
N GLY A 88 -1.55 -14.44 -0.71
CA GLY A 88 -2.94 -14.61 -1.17
C GLY A 88 -3.03 -15.24 -2.56
N ASN A 89 -2.16 -14.84 -3.49
CA ASN A 89 -2.09 -15.45 -4.82
C ASN A 89 -1.57 -16.91 -4.76
N ARG A 90 -0.50 -17.19 -4.00
CA ARG A 90 0.02 -18.57 -3.83
C ARG A 90 -1.01 -19.51 -3.20
N ASP A 91 -1.77 -19.04 -2.21
CA ASP A 91 -2.83 -19.81 -1.56
C ASP A 91 -4.03 -20.06 -2.48
N ILE A 92 -4.40 -19.09 -3.32
CA ILE A 92 -5.40 -19.28 -4.38
C ILE A 92 -4.92 -20.32 -5.40
N PHE A 93 -3.70 -20.20 -5.92
CA PHE A 93 -3.14 -21.18 -6.86
C PHE A 93 -3.09 -22.59 -6.26
N ARG A 94 -2.72 -22.72 -4.97
CA ARG A 94 -2.73 -24.00 -4.27
C ARG A 94 -4.14 -24.57 -4.11
N ARG A 95 -5.13 -23.74 -3.76
CA ARG A 95 -6.55 -24.16 -3.61
C ARG A 95 -7.20 -24.53 -4.93
N VAL A 96 -6.88 -23.83 -6.03
CA VAL A 96 -7.35 -24.18 -7.37
C VAL A 96 -6.76 -25.52 -7.81
N LYS A 97 -5.46 -25.75 -7.55
CA LYS A 97 -4.81 -27.04 -7.86
C LYS A 97 -5.40 -28.20 -7.07
N LEU A 98 -5.75 -28.00 -5.79
CA LEU A 98 -6.37 -29.02 -4.92
C LEU A 98 -7.85 -29.33 -5.23
N ARG A 99 -8.53 -28.52 -6.06
CA ARG A 99 -9.92 -28.77 -6.50
C ARG A 99 -9.99 -29.34 -7.92
N ALA A 100 -8.86 -29.45 -8.60
CA ALA A 100 -8.72 -30.02 -9.93
C ALA A 100 -8.24 -31.48 -9.91
N GLU A 101 -8.14 -32.08 -8.72
CA GLU A 101 -7.90 -33.50 -8.42
C GLU A 101 -9.12 -34.05 -7.70
#